data_AF-A0A364NAJ4-F1
#
_entry.id   AF-A0A364NAJ4-F1
#
_cell.length_a   1.000
_cell.length_b   1.000
_cell.length_c   1.000
_cell.angle_alpha   90.00
_cell.angle_beta   90.00
_cell.angle_gamma   90.00
#
_symmetry.space_group_name_H-M   'P 1'
#
loop_
_entity.id
_entity.type
_entity.pdbx_description
1 polymer ?
#
loop_
_entity_poly.entity_id
_entity_poly.type
_entity_poly.pdbx_seq_one_letter_code
_entity_poly.pdbx_strand_id
1 'polypeptide(L)'
;MSSLDNKAPGVHTTTDFTNAPIMFQSPSFTLTSKNLRTVLGHLPSVDAKRLRIDKYITFSLLISINILIAYMFHDYTRFFWYLFPLLMLQPVVDFIEVSMIIFSYLVRRMDPKISKIPAIPESFVYLLCCYNETYPEIMTSLVSLAEQKSVDSHKKAIIVVCDGRFSSKGMAKTAAAHLKEDIIERPSSIPMTQAYTAWDGVPIDAEIIKGEFRGLPIICIIKNENRGKRDGIVLARSFFYKFNQRASKPSLAMMSPKLFAELSDFLEKASIQSVDYIVGIDADTRFDPECVSSLIQTVREGEQIVGVTGCVQADPIALGKFTIAYLYQNAEYIVGQYRRRLRQNFTSGKVTCLPGCCQLLRVVESTCGDDIQQKFGYYPKPSDGLFRTIRSMMSEDRDHLDRLYGKGGGVFFVVALGGASGTILLEVLPTKKKTTPVPQTYQLAPDLPQRTPCRPLSAAPNPRPPPPPAKTCTETKVSHTTPSSARAARAHLPQRDGP
;
A
#
# COMPACT_ATOMS: atom_id res chain seq x y z
N MET A 1 -44.52 56.95 52.40
CA MET A 1 -43.84 58.25 52.27
C MET A 1 -42.67 58.00 51.33
N SER A 2 -42.81 58.25 50.02
CA SER A 2 -42.96 59.54 49.30
C SER A 2 -41.61 59.86 48.64
N SER A 3 -41.35 59.48 47.38
CA SER A 3 -41.91 59.98 46.11
C SER A 3 -41.08 61.11 45.48
N LEU A 4 -40.58 60.83 44.27
CA LEU A 4 -40.36 61.73 43.13
C LEU A 4 -39.22 62.78 43.16
N ASP A 5 -38.40 62.65 42.10
CA ASP A 5 -38.06 63.68 41.10
C ASP A 5 -36.81 64.59 41.15
N ASN A 6 -35.95 64.36 40.14
CA ASN A 6 -35.48 65.31 39.11
C ASN A 6 -34.74 66.61 39.51
N LYS A 7 -33.43 66.70 39.17
CA LYS A 7 -32.96 67.36 37.92
C LYS A 7 -31.43 67.31 37.70
N ALA A 8 -31.01 67.32 36.43
CA ALA A 8 -29.66 67.61 35.93
C ALA A 8 -29.46 69.16 35.79
N PRO A 9 -28.38 69.77 35.20
CA PRO A 9 -27.30 69.21 34.35
C PRO A 9 -25.87 69.85 34.50
N GLY A 10 -24.93 69.46 33.61
CA GLY A 10 -23.59 70.09 33.42
C GLY A 10 -22.57 69.13 32.77
N VAL A 11 -22.47 69.02 31.43
CA VAL A 11 -21.66 69.82 30.47
C VAL A 11 -20.20 69.35 30.28
N HIS A 12 -19.97 68.81 29.08
CA HIS A 12 -18.74 68.54 28.28
C HIS A 12 -17.36 68.24 28.92
N THR A 13 -16.81 67.12 28.45
CA THR A 13 -15.50 66.53 28.75
C THR A 13 -14.39 66.93 27.77
N THR A 14 -13.16 67.01 28.29
CA THR A 14 -11.91 67.02 27.49
C THR A 14 -11.24 65.64 27.51
N THR A 15 -10.74 65.25 26.35
CA THR A 15 -9.66 64.28 26.05
C THR A 15 -8.93 63.61 27.23
N ASP A 16 -8.90 62.28 27.23
CA ASP A 16 -7.67 61.56 26.82
C ASP A 16 -7.91 60.08 26.47
N PHE A 17 -7.05 59.54 25.60
CA PHE A 17 -7.12 58.15 25.10
C PHE A 17 -6.33 57.18 26.00
N THR A 18 -6.91 56.03 26.38
CA THR A 18 -6.22 54.71 26.33
C THR A 18 -7.13 53.50 26.65
N ASN A 19 -7.16 52.55 25.70
CA ASN A 19 -7.23 51.08 25.87
C ASN A 19 -8.30 50.39 26.75
N ALA A 20 -9.36 49.85 26.12
CA ALA A 20 -9.87 48.46 26.29
C ALA A 20 -10.96 48.14 25.21
N PRO A 21 -11.37 46.88 24.99
CA PRO A 21 -10.75 45.95 24.05
C PRO A 21 -11.58 45.72 22.76
N ILE A 22 -10.90 45.42 21.66
CA ILE A 22 -11.56 45.07 20.38
C ILE A 22 -12.06 43.61 20.45
N MET A 23 -13.38 43.41 20.30
CA MET A 23 -13.95 42.07 20.10
C MET A 23 -13.46 41.47 18.78
N PHE A 24 -12.62 40.44 18.85
CA PHE A 24 -12.30 39.60 17.70
C PHE A 24 -13.50 38.70 17.36
N GLN A 25 -14.20 39.02 16.27
CA GLN A 25 -15.10 38.07 15.62
C GLN A 25 -14.26 36.96 14.97
N SER A 26 -14.46 35.72 15.39
CA SER A 26 -13.81 34.56 14.77
C SER A 26 -14.36 34.34 13.35
N PRO A 27 -13.52 34.04 12.34
CA PRO A 27 -14.00 33.72 11.01
C PRO A 27 -14.73 32.36 11.03
N SER A 28 -16.03 32.38 10.74
CA SER A 28 -16.84 31.17 10.64
C SER A 28 -16.47 30.37 9.38
N PHE A 29 -15.58 29.40 9.55
CA PHE A 29 -15.18 28.47 8.49
C PHE A 29 -16.34 27.54 8.11
N THR A 30 -17.18 27.97 7.19
CA THR A 30 -18.30 27.19 6.63
C THR A 30 -17.79 26.15 5.63
N LEU A 31 -17.08 25.13 6.15
CA LEU A 31 -16.71 23.96 5.36
C LEU A 31 -17.97 23.29 4.81
N THR A 32 -18.06 23.14 3.48
CA THR A 32 -19.33 22.82 2.81
C THR A 32 -19.84 21.44 3.22
N SER A 33 -20.97 21.41 3.95
CA SER A 33 -21.44 20.22 4.67
C SER A 33 -21.83 19.01 3.81
N LYS A 34 -21.85 19.14 2.47
CA LYS A 34 -22.00 18.00 1.54
C LYS A 34 -20.74 17.13 1.51
N ASN A 35 -19.57 17.72 1.32
CA ASN A 35 -18.31 16.97 1.19
C ASN A 35 -17.96 16.23 2.49
N LEU A 36 -18.19 16.87 3.64
CA LEU A 36 -18.10 16.22 4.95
C LEU A 36 -19.13 15.09 5.10
N ARG A 37 -20.39 15.27 4.66
CA ARG A 37 -21.42 14.22 4.71
C ARG A 37 -21.10 13.01 3.83
N THR A 38 -20.53 13.19 2.64
CA THR A 38 -20.10 12.06 1.81
C THR A 38 -19.00 11.27 2.53
N VAL A 39 -17.97 11.95 3.06
CA VAL A 39 -16.89 11.28 3.81
C VAL A 39 -17.37 10.65 5.12
N LEU A 40 -18.30 11.28 5.84
CA LEU A 40 -18.88 10.75 7.09
C LEU A 40 -19.90 9.63 6.85
N GLY A 41 -20.56 9.59 5.69
CA GLY A 41 -21.60 8.59 5.37
C GLY A 41 -21.05 7.17 5.17
N HIS A 42 -19.75 7.03 4.95
CA HIS A 42 -19.05 5.74 4.81
C HIS A 42 -18.33 5.31 6.10
N LEU A 43 -18.46 6.06 7.20
CA LEU A 43 -17.96 5.63 8.49
C LEU A 43 -18.97 4.67 9.14
N PRO A 44 -18.51 3.62 9.86
CA PRO A 44 -19.38 2.67 10.52
C PRO A 44 -20.29 3.34 11.54
N SER A 45 -21.51 2.82 11.66
CA SER A 45 -22.53 3.26 12.61
C SER A 45 -22.17 2.83 14.05
N VAL A 46 -21.10 3.42 14.56
CA VAL A 46 -20.54 3.13 15.89
C VAL A 46 -21.25 3.91 16.98
N ASP A 47 -21.38 3.32 18.16
CA ASP A 47 -21.77 4.06 19.36
C ASP A 47 -20.64 5.03 19.77
N ALA A 48 -20.73 6.25 19.25
CA ALA A 48 -19.77 7.32 19.51
C ALA A 48 -19.71 7.75 20.99
N LYS A 49 -20.74 7.45 21.81
CA LYS A 49 -20.72 7.71 23.26
C LYS A 49 -19.90 6.63 23.96
N ARG A 50 -20.16 5.36 23.68
CA ARG A 50 -19.38 4.24 24.21
C ARG A 50 -17.92 4.30 23.80
N LEU A 51 -17.63 4.47 22.50
CA LEU A 51 -16.24 4.61 22.03
C LEU A 51 -15.50 5.78 22.67
N ARG A 52 -16.21 6.88 22.98
CA ARG A 52 -15.63 8.03 23.70
C ARG A 52 -15.29 7.67 25.15
N ILE A 53 -16.15 6.91 25.83
CA ILE A 53 -15.89 6.39 27.19
C ILE A 53 -14.71 5.41 27.17
N ASP A 54 -14.73 4.39 26.32
CA ASP A 54 -13.63 3.42 26.15
C ASP A 54 -12.29 4.14 25.89
N LYS A 55 -12.28 5.18 25.05
CA LYS A 55 -11.10 6.00 24.76
C LYS A 55 -10.58 6.71 26.02
N TYR A 56 -11.44 7.34 26.81
CA TYR A 56 -11.02 8.03 28.03
C TYR A 56 -10.59 7.07 29.14
N ILE A 57 -11.21 5.89 29.26
CA ILE A 57 -10.74 4.82 30.15
C ILE A 57 -9.33 4.38 29.73
N THR A 58 -9.12 4.14 28.44
CA THR A 58 -7.81 3.73 27.89
C THR A 58 -6.74 4.81 28.11
N PHE A 59 -7.06 6.08 27.86
CA PHE A 59 -6.14 7.19 28.15
C PHE A 59 -5.86 7.36 29.65
N SER A 60 -6.87 7.24 30.52
CA SER A 60 -6.69 7.31 31.98
C SER A 60 -5.72 6.23 32.47
N LEU A 61 -5.92 4.98 32.00
CA LEU A 61 -5.03 3.85 32.32
C LEU A 61 -3.60 4.11 31.82
N LEU A 62 -3.43 4.52 30.56
CA LEU A 62 -2.12 4.81 29.98
C LEU A 62 -1.41 5.96 30.70
N ILE A 63 -2.12 7.05 31.03
CA ILE A 63 -1.57 8.18 31.77
C ILE A 63 -1.15 7.75 33.18
N SER A 64 -2.00 6.98 33.88
CA SER A 64 -1.68 6.47 35.22
C SER A 64 -0.43 5.58 35.22
N ILE A 65 -0.30 4.69 34.22
CA ILE A 65 0.89 3.83 34.05
C ILE A 65 2.14 4.69 33.76
N ASN A 66 2.05 5.69 32.88
CA ASN A 66 3.18 6.55 32.55
C ASN A 66 3.61 7.44 33.73
N ILE A 67 2.66 7.97 34.52
CA ILE A 67 2.94 8.72 35.74
C ILE A 67 3.61 7.82 36.79
N LEU A 68 3.11 6.58 36.98
CA LEU A 68 3.71 5.62 37.89
C LEU A 68 5.16 5.29 37.49
N ILE A 69 5.41 5.02 36.21
CA ILE A 69 6.76 4.77 35.69
C ILE A 69 7.65 6.00 35.88
N ALA A 70 7.17 7.21 35.57
CA ALA A 70 7.93 8.44 35.77
C ALA A 70 8.27 8.71 37.25
N TYR A 71 7.35 8.42 38.17
CA TYR A 71 7.59 8.46 39.61
C TYR A 71 8.65 7.44 40.04
N MET A 72 8.59 6.20 39.54
CA MET A 72 9.62 5.19 39.79
C MET A 72 11.00 5.62 39.28
N PHE A 73 11.07 6.30 38.13
CA PHE A 73 12.31 6.85 37.58
C PHE A 73 12.90 8.01 38.41
N HIS A 74 12.09 8.76 39.15
CA HIS A 74 12.58 9.81 40.05
C HIS A 74 13.45 9.21 41.16
N ASP A 75 12.94 8.17 41.83
CA ASP A 75 13.65 7.41 42.88
C ASP A 75 14.29 6.13 42.30
N TYR A 76 15.07 6.25 41.22
CA TYR A 76 15.57 5.08 40.46
C TYR A 76 16.33 4.06 41.30
N THR A 77 17.04 4.48 42.35
CA THR A 77 17.79 3.61 43.26
C THR A 77 16.88 2.70 44.08
N ARG A 78 15.72 3.21 44.50
CA ARG A 78 14.72 2.48 45.27
C ARG A 78 13.94 1.49 44.40
N PHE A 79 13.62 1.89 43.17
CA PHE A 79 12.83 1.10 42.23
C PHE A 79 13.66 0.32 41.20
N PHE A 80 14.99 0.27 41.36
CA PHE A 80 15.94 -0.34 40.43
C PHE A 80 15.51 -1.72 39.95
N TRP A 81 15.17 -2.64 40.87
CA TRP A 81 14.78 -4.01 40.54
C TRP A 81 13.47 -4.15 39.74
N TYR A 82 12.62 -3.11 39.74
CA TYR A 82 11.40 -3.07 38.93
C TYR A 82 11.63 -2.39 37.57
N LEU A 83 12.46 -1.33 37.54
CA LEU A 83 12.79 -0.61 36.32
C LEU A 83 13.79 -1.36 35.43
N PHE A 84 14.74 -2.08 36.03
CA PHE A 84 15.81 -2.78 35.30
C PHE A 84 15.26 -3.83 34.32
N PRO A 85 14.33 -4.74 34.70
CA PRO A 85 13.71 -5.66 33.74
C PRO A 85 12.93 -4.94 32.63
N LEU A 86 12.23 -3.84 32.95
CA LEU A 86 11.47 -3.06 31.97
C LEU A 86 12.37 -2.37 30.95
N LEU A 87 13.48 -1.79 31.41
CA LEU A 87 14.52 -1.17 30.57
C LEU A 87 15.27 -2.20 29.73
N MET A 88 15.64 -3.34 30.34
CA MET A 88 16.39 -4.40 29.67
C MET A 88 15.54 -5.24 28.72
N LEU A 89 14.21 -5.25 28.85
CA LEU A 89 13.32 -6.00 27.96
C LEU A 89 13.59 -5.69 26.49
N GLN A 90 13.70 -4.41 26.13
CA GLN A 90 13.89 -3.99 24.74
C GLN A 90 15.27 -4.42 24.18
N PRO A 91 16.42 -4.13 24.82
CA PRO A 91 17.73 -4.64 24.40
C PRO A 91 17.85 -6.17 24.42
N VAL A 92 17.28 -6.87 25.40
CA VAL A 92 17.34 -8.34 25.49
C VAL A 92 16.53 -8.98 24.37
N VAL A 93 15.32 -8.47 24.09
CA VAL A 93 14.54 -8.90 22.93
C VAL A 93 15.35 -8.63 21.66
N ASP A 94 15.86 -7.42 21.44
CA ASP A 94 16.64 -7.10 20.23
C ASP A 94 17.89 -7.97 20.06
N PHE A 95 18.59 -8.31 21.15
CA PHE A 95 19.73 -9.23 21.13
C PHE A 95 19.33 -10.66 20.73
N ILE A 96 18.24 -11.18 21.29
CA ILE A 96 17.68 -12.49 20.92
C ILE A 96 17.23 -12.47 19.46
N GLU A 97 16.55 -11.41 19.03
CA GLU A 97 16.07 -11.21 17.67
C GLU A 97 17.22 -11.24 16.64
N VAL A 98 18.29 -10.47 16.87
CA VAL A 98 19.48 -10.43 16.00
C VAL A 98 20.23 -11.76 16.02
N SER A 99 20.40 -12.38 17.18
CA SER A 99 21.06 -13.68 17.31
C SER A 99 20.33 -14.78 16.53
N MET A 100 18.98 -14.79 16.60
CA MET A 100 18.14 -15.71 15.84
C MET A 100 18.24 -15.46 14.32
N ILE A 101 18.30 -14.21 13.86
CA ILE A 101 18.53 -13.89 12.43
C ILE A 101 19.87 -14.46 11.97
N ILE A 102 20.96 -14.21 12.72
CA ILE A 102 22.30 -14.68 12.37
C ILE A 102 22.35 -16.21 12.31
N PHE A 103 21.80 -16.88 13.32
CA PHE A 103 21.74 -18.35 13.36
C PHE A 103 20.93 -18.91 12.18
N SER A 104 19.72 -18.42 11.94
CA SER A 104 18.87 -18.87 10.83
C SER A 104 19.48 -18.58 9.45
N TYR A 105 20.21 -17.46 9.29
CA TYR A 105 20.97 -17.17 8.08
C TYR A 105 22.09 -18.19 7.85
N LEU A 106 22.84 -18.55 8.90
CA LEU A 106 23.87 -19.59 8.83
C LEU A 106 23.26 -20.95 8.47
N VAL A 107 22.16 -21.35 9.10
CA VAL A 107 21.43 -22.59 8.78
C VAL A 107 20.96 -22.60 7.32
N ARG A 108 20.31 -21.53 6.83
CA ARG A 108 19.85 -21.45 5.43
C ARG A 108 21.00 -21.39 4.41
N ARG A 109 22.20 -20.99 4.83
CA ARG A 109 23.42 -21.05 4.02
C ARG A 109 24.04 -22.45 3.98
N MET A 110 23.82 -23.26 5.01
CA MET A 110 24.24 -24.67 5.07
C MET A 110 23.25 -25.60 4.34
N ASP A 111 21.95 -25.34 4.47
CA ASP A 111 20.86 -26.07 3.81
C ASP A 111 20.03 -25.11 2.92
N PRO A 112 20.47 -24.88 1.66
CA PRO A 112 19.76 -24.01 0.73
C PRO A 112 18.51 -24.70 0.19
N LYS A 113 17.33 -24.16 0.53
CA LYS A 113 16.05 -24.65 -0.01
C LYS A 113 16.01 -24.55 -1.54
N ILE A 114 15.81 -25.69 -2.19
CA ILE A 114 15.67 -25.78 -3.64
C ILE A 114 14.20 -25.59 -4.01
N SER A 115 13.90 -24.55 -4.79
CA SER A 115 12.55 -24.31 -5.31
C SER A 115 12.16 -25.41 -6.31
N LYS A 116 11.03 -26.09 -6.05
CA LYS A 116 10.49 -27.07 -6.99
C LYS A 116 9.92 -26.34 -8.21
N ILE A 117 10.51 -26.54 -9.40
CA ILE A 117 9.94 -26.04 -10.66
C ILE A 117 8.90 -27.06 -11.15
N PRO A 118 7.61 -26.71 -11.25
CA PRO A 118 6.59 -27.64 -11.73
C PRO A 118 6.70 -27.85 -13.25
N ALA A 119 6.26 -29.02 -13.73
CA ALA A 119 6.25 -29.35 -15.15
C ALA A 119 5.25 -28.53 -15.96
N ILE A 120 4.18 -28.04 -15.33
CA ILE A 120 3.21 -27.11 -15.90
C ILE A 120 3.42 -25.75 -15.20
N PRO A 121 3.70 -24.65 -15.93
CA PRO A 121 3.82 -23.32 -15.33
C PRO A 121 2.51 -22.88 -14.67
N GLU A 122 2.61 -22.39 -13.44
CA GLU A 122 1.46 -21.85 -12.71
C GLU A 122 0.88 -20.62 -13.40
N SER A 123 -0.41 -20.42 -13.24
CA SER A 123 -1.14 -19.24 -13.68
C SER A 123 -1.14 -18.17 -12.59
N PHE A 124 -1.02 -16.90 -12.96
CA PHE A 124 -1.09 -15.81 -12.00
C PHE A 124 -1.75 -14.55 -12.54
N VAL A 125 -2.24 -13.71 -11.63
CA VAL A 125 -2.91 -12.46 -11.98
C VAL A 125 -2.30 -11.31 -11.19
N TYR A 126 -1.97 -10.22 -11.87
CA TYR A 126 -1.61 -8.97 -11.23
C TYR A 126 -2.87 -8.27 -10.73
N LEU A 127 -2.91 -7.91 -9.45
CA LEU A 127 -3.98 -7.13 -8.84
C LEU A 127 -3.45 -5.73 -8.51
N LEU A 128 -3.87 -4.74 -9.30
CA LEU A 128 -3.51 -3.33 -9.12
C LEU A 128 -4.73 -2.57 -8.59
N CYS A 129 -4.55 -1.81 -7.50
CA CYS A 129 -5.58 -0.92 -6.97
C CYS A 129 -5.19 0.55 -7.20
N CYS A 130 -6.13 1.35 -7.70
CA CYS A 130 -5.95 2.79 -7.89
C CYS A 130 -7.19 3.58 -7.44
N TYR A 131 -7.00 4.86 -7.12
CA TYR A 131 -8.04 5.77 -6.72
C TYR A 131 -7.89 7.16 -7.35
N ASN A 132 -6.79 7.84 -7.05
CA ASN A 132 -6.55 9.23 -7.47
C ASN A 132 -5.12 9.48 -7.96
N GLU A 133 -4.39 8.40 -8.24
CA GLU A 133 -3.07 8.40 -8.87
C GLU A 133 -3.14 9.00 -10.27
N THR A 134 -2.02 9.60 -10.66
CA THR A 134 -1.84 10.30 -11.93
C THR A 134 -1.48 9.34 -13.05
N TYR A 135 -1.68 9.76 -14.30
CA TYR A 135 -1.28 8.98 -15.47
C TYR A 135 0.16 8.46 -15.42
N PRO A 136 1.20 9.25 -15.04
CA PRO A 136 2.57 8.73 -14.93
C PRO A 136 2.76 7.67 -13.84
N GLU A 137 2.06 7.77 -12.70
CA GLU A 137 2.16 6.79 -11.60
C GLU A 137 1.55 5.45 -12.05
N ILE A 138 0.31 5.47 -12.58
CA ILE A 138 -0.38 4.28 -13.10
C ILE A 138 0.40 3.66 -14.27
N MET A 139 0.87 4.48 -15.21
CA MET A 139 1.63 4.00 -16.36
C MET A 139 2.95 3.36 -15.93
N THR A 140 3.72 3.98 -15.03
CA THR A 140 4.98 3.40 -14.53
C THR A 140 4.74 2.04 -13.86
N SER A 141 3.68 1.95 -13.06
CA SER A 141 3.28 0.71 -12.39
C SER A 141 2.95 -0.38 -13.41
N LEU A 142 2.04 -0.12 -14.36
CA LEU A 142 1.65 -1.08 -15.42
C LEU A 142 2.81 -1.47 -16.34
N VAL A 143 3.66 -0.52 -16.72
CA VAL A 143 4.88 -0.77 -17.49
C VAL A 143 5.79 -1.75 -16.75
N SER A 144 5.98 -1.58 -15.44
CA SER A 144 6.82 -2.49 -14.64
C SER A 144 6.27 -3.92 -14.53
N LEU A 145 4.96 -4.11 -14.69
CA LEU A 145 4.34 -5.45 -14.78
C LEU A 145 4.54 -6.11 -16.15
N ALA A 146 4.53 -5.30 -17.22
CA ALA A 146 4.76 -5.77 -18.59
C ALA A 146 6.23 -6.13 -18.85
N GLU A 147 7.17 -5.45 -18.18
CA GLU A 147 8.62 -5.64 -18.34
C GLU A 147 9.22 -6.71 -17.40
N GLN A 148 8.39 -7.51 -16.72
CA GLN A 148 8.83 -8.62 -15.87
C GLN A 148 9.47 -9.75 -16.67
N LYS A 149 10.68 -10.15 -16.27
CA LYS A 149 11.50 -11.19 -16.88
C LYS A 149 11.24 -12.56 -16.27
N SER A 150 11.56 -13.61 -17.03
CA SER A 150 11.51 -15.01 -16.57
C SER A 150 10.10 -15.47 -16.13
N VAL A 151 9.06 -14.84 -16.67
CA VAL A 151 7.64 -15.14 -16.40
C VAL A 151 6.81 -15.25 -17.68
N ASP A 152 7.43 -15.58 -18.82
CA ASP A 152 6.75 -15.63 -20.13
C ASP A 152 6.16 -17.00 -20.46
N SER A 153 6.65 -18.06 -19.82
CA SER A 153 6.03 -19.39 -19.83
C SER A 153 4.71 -19.45 -19.04
N HIS A 154 4.51 -18.51 -18.13
CA HIS A 154 3.35 -18.43 -17.25
C HIS A 154 2.16 -17.72 -17.92
N LYS A 155 0.94 -18.23 -17.68
CA LYS A 155 -0.28 -17.54 -18.10
C LYS A 155 -0.58 -16.39 -17.11
N LYS A 156 -0.56 -15.16 -17.62
CA LYS A 156 -0.60 -13.92 -16.83
C LYS A 156 -1.60 -12.91 -17.40
N ALA A 157 -2.31 -12.23 -16.50
CA ALA A 157 -3.26 -11.17 -16.83
C ALA A 157 -3.20 -10.03 -15.78
N ILE A 158 -3.67 -8.83 -16.15
CA ILE A 158 -3.76 -7.68 -15.25
C ILE A 158 -5.24 -7.43 -14.89
N ILE A 159 -5.54 -7.38 -13.60
CA ILE A 159 -6.82 -6.89 -13.07
C ILE A 159 -6.57 -5.59 -12.30
N VAL A 160 -7.17 -4.51 -12.76
CA VAL A 160 -7.17 -3.21 -12.08
C VAL A 160 -8.50 -3.00 -11.38
N VAL A 161 -8.49 -2.51 -10.15
CA VAL A 161 -9.70 -2.02 -9.46
C VAL A 161 -9.54 -0.54 -9.16
N CYS A 162 -10.39 0.29 -9.78
CA CYS A 162 -10.41 1.74 -9.62
C CYS A 162 -11.53 2.15 -8.66
N ASP A 163 -11.17 2.81 -7.56
CA ASP A 163 -12.03 3.07 -6.39
C ASP A 163 -12.86 4.36 -6.49
N GLY A 164 -13.73 4.44 -7.50
CA GLY A 164 -14.52 5.64 -7.80
C GLY A 164 -13.94 6.47 -8.94
N ARG A 165 -14.63 7.56 -9.29
CA ARG A 165 -14.25 8.50 -10.35
C ARG A 165 -13.83 9.86 -9.78
N PHE A 166 -12.88 9.85 -8.84
CA PHE A 166 -12.43 11.08 -8.20
C PHE A 166 -11.35 11.80 -9.02
N SER A 167 -11.40 13.13 -9.06
CA SER A 167 -10.30 13.98 -9.55
C SER A 167 -9.79 14.86 -8.43
N SER A 168 -8.48 14.83 -8.19
CA SER A 168 -7.80 15.76 -7.28
C SER A 168 -7.84 17.18 -7.85
N LYS A 169 -8.02 18.19 -7.00
CA LYS A 169 -8.06 19.61 -7.43
C LYS A 169 -6.83 19.95 -8.30
N GLY A 170 -7.07 20.32 -9.57
CA GLY A 170 -6.03 20.66 -10.55
C GLY A 170 -5.69 19.56 -11.56
N MET A 171 -6.28 18.35 -11.45
CA MET A 171 -6.13 17.30 -12.47
C MET A 171 -7.25 17.38 -13.52
N ALA A 172 -6.87 17.34 -14.81
CA ALA A 172 -7.81 17.46 -15.93
C ALA A 172 -8.66 16.19 -16.17
N LYS A 173 -8.13 15.01 -15.83
CA LYS A 173 -8.80 13.71 -15.94
C LYS A 173 -8.77 12.98 -14.59
N THR A 174 -9.68 12.02 -14.42
CA THR A 174 -9.69 11.07 -13.30
C THR A 174 -8.80 9.85 -13.62
N ALA A 175 -8.37 9.10 -12.60
CA ALA A 175 -7.67 7.82 -12.81
C ALA A 175 -8.50 6.85 -13.69
N ALA A 176 -9.81 6.80 -13.46
CA ALA A 176 -10.78 6.05 -14.26
C ALA A 176 -10.80 6.46 -15.75
N ALA A 177 -10.73 7.78 -16.04
CA ALA A 177 -10.67 8.28 -17.41
C ALA A 177 -9.33 7.96 -18.08
N HIS A 178 -8.20 8.09 -17.36
CA HIS A 178 -6.89 7.68 -17.87
C HIS A 178 -6.85 6.20 -18.26
N LEU A 179 -7.38 5.31 -17.41
CA LEU A 179 -7.50 3.88 -17.73
C LEU A 179 -8.33 3.65 -19.00
N LYS A 180 -9.48 4.32 -19.12
CA LYS A 180 -10.43 4.15 -20.23
C LYS A 180 -9.94 4.71 -21.57
N GLU A 181 -9.29 5.88 -21.56
CA GLU A 181 -9.03 6.68 -22.75
C GLU A 181 -7.57 6.67 -23.19
N ASP A 182 -6.63 6.59 -22.25
CA ASP A 182 -5.20 6.89 -22.48
C ASP A 182 -4.27 5.67 -22.30
N ILE A 183 -4.75 4.56 -21.70
CA ILE A 183 -3.91 3.43 -21.25
C ILE A 183 -4.31 2.10 -21.90
N ILE A 184 -5.59 1.72 -21.91
CA ILE A 184 -6.02 0.41 -22.41
C ILE A 184 -6.13 0.44 -23.94
N GLU A 185 -5.45 -0.51 -24.60
CA GLU A 185 -5.54 -0.72 -26.04
C GLU A 185 -6.83 -1.48 -26.39
N ARG A 186 -7.54 -1.01 -27.41
CA ARG A 186 -8.83 -1.59 -27.89
C ARG A 186 -9.88 -1.76 -26.76
N PRO A 187 -10.22 -0.69 -26.01
CA PRO A 187 -11.09 -0.79 -24.84
C PRO A 187 -12.54 -1.15 -25.20
N SER A 188 -13.05 -2.23 -24.64
CA SER A 188 -14.47 -2.58 -24.61
C SER A 188 -15.04 -2.24 -23.24
N SER A 189 -16.02 -1.32 -23.17
CA SER A 189 -16.68 -0.91 -21.93
C SER A 189 -18.07 -1.53 -21.79
N ILE A 190 -18.37 -2.07 -20.61
CA ILE A 190 -19.64 -2.66 -20.23
C ILE A 190 -20.07 -2.04 -18.89
N PRO A 191 -21.07 -1.14 -18.86
CA PRO A 191 -21.67 -0.66 -17.62
C PRO A 191 -22.53 -1.76 -16.97
N MET A 192 -22.48 -1.83 -15.64
CA MET A 192 -23.17 -2.83 -14.83
C MET A 192 -23.80 -2.19 -13.59
N THR A 193 -25.13 -2.23 -13.53
CA THR A 193 -25.89 -1.89 -12.33
C THR A 193 -25.82 -3.03 -11.32
N GLN A 194 -25.64 -2.71 -10.04
CA GLN A 194 -25.51 -3.66 -8.92
C GLN A 194 -24.50 -4.78 -9.22
N ALA A 195 -23.31 -4.39 -9.70
CA ALA A 195 -22.27 -5.30 -10.15
C ALA A 195 -21.81 -6.27 -9.04
N TYR A 196 -21.69 -5.74 -7.81
CA TYR A 196 -21.43 -6.51 -6.59
C TYR A 196 -21.93 -5.73 -5.36
N THR A 197 -21.97 -6.39 -4.21
CA THR A 197 -22.28 -5.81 -2.90
C THR A 197 -20.97 -5.49 -2.17
N ALA A 198 -20.77 -4.25 -1.74
CA ALA A 198 -19.61 -3.85 -0.96
C ALA A 198 -19.55 -4.54 0.42
N TRP A 199 -18.39 -4.51 1.05
CA TRP A 199 -18.15 -5.06 2.39
C TRP A 199 -19.07 -4.51 3.50
N ASP A 200 -19.67 -3.34 3.29
CA ASP A 200 -20.65 -2.70 4.19
C ASP A 200 -22.12 -3.09 3.89
N GLY A 201 -22.35 -3.90 2.85
CA GLY A 201 -23.67 -4.38 2.44
C GLY A 201 -24.37 -3.53 1.38
N VAL A 202 -23.77 -2.43 0.90
CA VAL A 202 -24.37 -1.57 -0.13
C VAL A 202 -24.09 -2.12 -1.54
N PRO A 203 -25.09 -2.25 -2.43
CA PRO A 203 -24.84 -2.62 -3.83
C PRO A 203 -24.11 -1.51 -4.58
N ILE A 204 -23.08 -1.85 -5.35
CA ILE A 204 -22.21 -0.93 -6.08
C ILE A 204 -22.34 -1.16 -7.59
N ASP A 205 -22.58 -0.07 -8.32
CA ASP A 205 -22.50 -0.02 -9.77
C ASP A 205 -21.04 0.09 -10.23
N ALA A 206 -20.69 -0.60 -11.31
CA ALA A 206 -19.34 -0.58 -11.88
C ALA A 206 -19.37 -0.52 -13.42
N GLU A 207 -18.33 0.07 -14.00
CA GLU A 207 -18.02 -0.03 -15.42
C GLU A 207 -16.83 -0.98 -15.58
N ILE A 208 -17.03 -2.06 -16.36
CA ILE A 208 -15.97 -3.02 -16.68
C ILE A 208 -15.36 -2.62 -18.01
N ILE A 209 -14.04 -2.43 -18.04
CA ILE A 209 -13.31 -2.14 -19.28
C ILE A 209 -12.33 -3.27 -19.54
N LYS A 210 -12.39 -3.86 -20.73
CA LYS A 210 -11.50 -4.95 -21.16
C LYS A 210 -10.66 -4.50 -22.34
N GLY A 211 -9.44 -4.99 -22.44
CA GLY A 211 -8.58 -4.76 -23.60
C GLY A 211 -7.22 -5.41 -23.43
N GLU A 212 -6.21 -4.83 -24.06
CA GLU A 212 -4.82 -5.25 -23.91
C GLU A 212 -3.95 -4.06 -23.43
N PHE A 213 -2.81 -4.36 -22.85
CA PHE A 213 -1.76 -3.39 -22.51
C PHE A 213 -0.41 -4.02 -22.82
N ARG A 214 0.29 -3.51 -23.85
CA ARG A 214 1.56 -4.06 -24.33
C ARG A 214 1.51 -5.58 -24.60
N GLY A 215 0.39 -6.05 -25.14
CA GLY A 215 0.14 -7.48 -25.42
C GLY A 215 -0.24 -8.34 -24.20
N LEU A 216 -0.36 -7.77 -22.99
CA LEU A 216 -0.95 -8.45 -21.84
C LEU A 216 -2.47 -8.20 -21.77
N PRO A 217 -3.30 -9.22 -21.52
CA PRO A 217 -4.73 -9.02 -21.32
C PRO A 217 -4.98 -8.23 -20.03
N ILE A 218 -5.76 -7.16 -20.12
CA ILE A 218 -6.10 -6.27 -19.00
C ILE A 218 -7.62 -6.10 -18.86
N ILE A 219 -8.10 -6.11 -17.62
CA ILE A 219 -9.47 -5.78 -17.26
C ILE A 219 -9.48 -4.82 -16.07
N CYS A 220 -10.29 -3.76 -16.19
CA CYS A 220 -10.43 -2.71 -15.20
C CYS A 220 -11.86 -2.70 -14.66
N ILE A 221 -11.99 -2.86 -13.34
CA ILE A 221 -13.24 -2.72 -12.60
C ILE A 221 -13.29 -1.28 -12.07
N ILE A 222 -14.00 -0.40 -12.76
CA ILE A 222 -14.17 1.00 -12.34
C ILE A 222 -15.44 1.09 -11.49
N LYS A 223 -15.28 1.19 -10.18
CA LYS A 223 -16.39 1.42 -9.25
C LYS A 223 -16.94 2.83 -9.47
N ASN A 224 -18.26 3.01 -9.42
CA ASN A 224 -18.84 4.34 -9.51
C ASN A 224 -18.73 5.12 -8.19
N GLU A 225 -18.70 4.42 -7.06
CA GLU A 225 -18.48 4.98 -5.72
C GLU A 225 -17.12 4.56 -5.14
N ASN A 226 -16.55 5.40 -4.27
CA ASN A 226 -15.40 5.01 -3.45
C ASN A 226 -15.88 4.22 -2.22
N ARG A 227 -15.31 3.04 -2.01
CA ARG A 227 -15.52 2.19 -0.82
C ARG A 227 -14.20 1.71 -0.20
N GLY A 228 -13.07 2.27 -0.63
CA GLY A 228 -11.71 1.96 -0.19
C GLY A 228 -11.02 0.86 -1.01
N LYS A 229 -9.68 0.89 -1.03
CA LYS A 229 -8.80 -0.17 -1.56
C LYS A 229 -9.19 -1.56 -1.03
N ARG A 230 -9.49 -1.68 0.27
CA ARG A 230 -9.90 -2.92 0.95
C ARG A 230 -11.06 -3.62 0.24
N ASP A 231 -12.10 -2.87 -0.10
CA ASP A 231 -13.30 -3.38 -0.76
C ASP A 231 -12.98 -3.96 -2.15
N GLY A 232 -12.11 -3.28 -2.91
CA GLY A 232 -11.64 -3.81 -4.21
C GLY A 232 -10.81 -5.09 -4.08
N ILE A 233 -10.00 -5.21 -3.03
CA ILE A 233 -9.19 -6.40 -2.76
C ILE A 233 -10.05 -7.58 -2.27
N VAL A 234 -11.06 -7.32 -1.43
CA VAL A 234 -12.06 -8.32 -1.02
C VAL A 234 -12.81 -8.86 -2.24
N LEU A 235 -13.28 -7.97 -3.12
CA LEU A 235 -13.94 -8.34 -4.38
C LEU A 235 -13.04 -9.23 -5.25
N ALA A 236 -11.79 -8.81 -5.50
CA ALA A 236 -10.86 -9.55 -6.34
C ALA A 236 -10.49 -10.92 -5.74
N ARG A 237 -10.14 -10.99 -4.45
CA ARG A 237 -9.81 -12.26 -3.77
C ARG A 237 -10.99 -13.23 -3.75
N SER A 238 -12.20 -12.73 -3.51
CA SER A 238 -13.42 -13.51 -3.62
C SER A 238 -13.62 -14.04 -5.05
N PHE A 239 -13.49 -13.18 -6.07
CA PHE A 239 -13.58 -13.58 -7.48
C PHE A 239 -12.62 -14.73 -7.82
N PHE A 240 -11.32 -14.60 -7.55
CA PHE A 240 -10.34 -15.64 -7.91
C PHE A 240 -10.64 -16.98 -7.22
N TYR A 241 -11.07 -16.96 -5.95
CA TYR A 241 -11.41 -18.19 -5.25
C TYR A 241 -12.66 -18.88 -5.81
N LYS A 242 -13.67 -18.11 -6.22
CA LYS A 242 -14.89 -18.62 -6.86
C LYS A 242 -14.64 -19.07 -8.31
N PHE A 243 -13.75 -18.40 -9.04
CA PHE A 243 -13.33 -18.79 -10.38
C PHE A 243 -12.66 -20.17 -10.38
N ASN A 244 -11.75 -20.44 -9.44
CA ASN A 244 -11.11 -21.75 -9.28
C ASN A 244 -12.11 -22.87 -8.95
N GLN A 245 -13.24 -22.53 -8.31
CA GLN A 245 -14.30 -23.48 -7.94
C GLN A 245 -15.49 -23.49 -8.92
N ARG A 246 -15.47 -22.74 -10.02
CA ARG A 246 -16.67 -22.49 -10.84
C ARG A 246 -17.43 -23.75 -11.30
N ALA A 247 -16.72 -24.87 -11.46
CA ALA A 247 -17.31 -26.18 -11.77
C ALA A 247 -18.32 -26.68 -10.70
N SER A 248 -18.13 -26.37 -9.42
CA SER A 248 -19.07 -26.72 -8.34
C SER A 248 -20.23 -25.73 -8.17
N LYS A 249 -20.32 -24.70 -9.02
CA LYS A 249 -21.31 -23.60 -8.96
C LYS A 249 -21.39 -22.97 -7.55
N PRO A 250 -20.27 -22.46 -7.01
CA PRO A 250 -20.22 -21.93 -5.66
C PRO A 250 -21.12 -20.71 -5.49
N SER A 251 -21.60 -20.45 -4.28
CA SER A 251 -22.25 -19.18 -3.96
C SER A 251 -21.32 -18.02 -4.30
N LEU A 252 -21.78 -17.09 -5.13
CA LEU A 252 -21.00 -15.93 -5.59
C LEU A 252 -20.78 -14.88 -4.48
N ALA A 253 -21.35 -15.11 -3.30
CA ALA A 253 -21.26 -14.30 -2.09
C ALA A 253 -21.66 -12.83 -2.30
N MET A 254 -20.74 -12.00 -2.77
CA MET A 254 -20.92 -10.57 -3.00
C MET A 254 -21.12 -10.19 -4.46
N MET A 255 -20.75 -11.05 -5.43
CA MET A 255 -20.77 -10.69 -6.85
C MET A 255 -22.11 -10.98 -7.51
N SER A 256 -22.53 -10.13 -8.45
CA SER A 256 -23.63 -10.47 -9.36
C SER A 256 -23.22 -11.59 -10.32
N PRO A 257 -24.16 -12.46 -10.77
CA PRO A 257 -23.88 -13.47 -11.80
C PRO A 257 -23.34 -12.87 -13.10
N LYS A 258 -23.81 -11.67 -13.47
CA LYS A 258 -23.35 -10.95 -14.66
C LYS A 258 -21.88 -10.55 -14.52
N LEU A 259 -21.48 -9.96 -13.38
CA LEU A 259 -20.07 -9.60 -13.13
C LEU A 259 -19.18 -10.85 -13.12
N PHE A 260 -19.60 -11.91 -12.44
CA PHE A 260 -18.83 -13.15 -12.36
C PHE A 260 -18.60 -13.78 -13.74
N ALA A 261 -19.62 -13.81 -14.60
CA ALA A 261 -19.49 -14.28 -15.98
C ALA A 261 -18.49 -13.41 -16.77
N GLU A 262 -18.65 -12.08 -16.76
CA GLU A 262 -17.79 -11.16 -17.51
C GLU A 262 -16.31 -11.23 -17.10
N LEU A 263 -16.02 -11.45 -15.81
CA LEU A 263 -14.65 -11.65 -15.30
C LEU A 263 -14.11 -13.06 -15.62
N SER A 264 -14.96 -14.10 -15.55
CA SER A 264 -14.57 -15.48 -15.90
C SER A 264 -14.22 -15.61 -17.38
N ASP A 265 -15.08 -15.08 -18.25
CA ASP A 265 -14.87 -14.96 -19.70
C ASP A 265 -13.52 -14.32 -20.06
N PHE A 266 -13.10 -13.31 -19.28
CA PHE A 266 -11.84 -12.62 -19.49
C PHE A 266 -10.63 -13.52 -19.17
N LEU A 267 -10.66 -14.22 -18.02
CA LEU A 267 -9.59 -15.16 -17.66
C LEU A 267 -9.53 -16.35 -18.63
N GLU A 268 -10.67 -16.91 -19.03
CA GLU A 268 -10.70 -18.01 -19.99
C GLU A 268 -10.19 -17.60 -21.38
N LYS A 269 -10.50 -16.37 -21.84
CA LYS A 269 -9.90 -15.78 -23.07
C LYS A 269 -8.39 -15.54 -22.92
N ALA A 270 -7.91 -15.21 -21.72
CA ALA A 270 -6.48 -15.15 -21.39
C ALA A 270 -5.80 -16.54 -21.27
N SER A 271 -6.52 -17.64 -21.56
CA SER A 271 -6.07 -19.03 -21.38
C SER A 271 -5.72 -19.40 -19.92
N ILE A 272 -6.34 -18.73 -18.95
CA ILE A 272 -6.17 -18.93 -17.50
C ILE A 272 -7.34 -19.81 -17.03
N GLN A 273 -7.06 -21.10 -16.74
CA GLN A 273 -8.08 -22.10 -16.37
C GLN A 273 -8.33 -22.20 -14.86
N SER A 274 -7.29 -21.92 -14.06
CA SER A 274 -7.32 -21.62 -12.63
C SER A 274 -6.47 -20.35 -12.44
N VAL A 275 -6.48 -19.76 -11.25
CA VAL A 275 -5.52 -18.75 -10.82
C VAL A 275 -4.79 -19.30 -9.62
N ASP A 276 -3.50 -19.60 -9.75
CA ASP A 276 -2.72 -20.19 -8.66
C ASP A 276 -2.18 -19.11 -7.72
N TYR A 277 -1.77 -17.96 -8.29
CA TYR A 277 -1.21 -16.83 -7.55
C TYR A 277 -1.84 -15.47 -7.91
N ILE A 278 -2.00 -14.61 -6.90
CA ILE A 278 -2.35 -13.19 -7.04
C ILE A 278 -1.10 -12.38 -6.67
N VAL A 279 -0.66 -11.49 -7.55
CA VAL A 279 0.48 -10.59 -7.32
C VAL A 279 -0.06 -9.17 -7.11
N GLY A 280 -0.04 -8.69 -5.86
CA GLY A 280 -0.54 -7.37 -5.48
C GLY A 280 0.48 -6.26 -5.69
N ILE A 281 0.06 -5.19 -6.37
CA ILE A 281 0.83 -3.98 -6.69
C ILE A 281 0.01 -2.73 -6.36
N ASP A 282 0.69 -1.65 -5.92
CA ASP A 282 0.06 -0.34 -5.76
C ASP A 282 0.38 0.56 -6.97
N ALA A 283 -0.59 1.40 -7.33
CA ALA A 283 -0.54 2.25 -8.53
C ALA A 283 0.49 3.38 -8.48
N ASP A 284 1.22 3.54 -7.38
CA ASP A 284 2.38 4.43 -7.20
C ASP A 284 3.70 3.65 -6.96
N THR A 285 3.80 2.40 -7.43
CA THR A 285 4.98 1.54 -7.21
C THR A 285 5.51 0.87 -8.49
N ARG A 286 6.84 0.77 -8.59
CA ARG A 286 7.57 0.16 -9.72
C ARG A 286 8.25 -1.13 -9.28
N PHE A 287 7.91 -2.24 -9.93
CA PHE A 287 8.56 -3.53 -9.71
C PHE A 287 9.92 -3.59 -10.42
N ASP A 288 10.95 -4.12 -9.77
CA ASP A 288 12.17 -4.57 -10.45
C ASP A 288 11.84 -5.69 -11.48
N PRO A 289 12.52 -5.78 -12.63
CA PRO A 289 12.23 -6.79 -13.67
C PRO A 289 12.30 -8.25 -13.21
N GLU A 290 13.01 -8.59 -12.12
CA GLU A 290 13.09 -9.97 -11.59
C GLU A 290 12.27 -10.17 -10.30
N CYS A 291 11.41 -9.21 -9.96
CA CYS A 291 10.57 -9.25 -8.76
C CYS A 291 9.61 -10.45 -8.77
N VAL A 292 8.81 -10.61 -9.83
CA VAL A 292 7.73 -11.61 -9.85
C VAL A 292 8.28 -13.03 -9.96
N SER A 293 9.32 -13.24 -10.76
CA SER A 293 10.01 -14.52 -10.84
C SER A 293 10.62 -14.92 -9.48
N SER A 294 11.20 -13.97 -8.74
CA SER A 294 11.72 -14.21 -7.39
C SER A 294 10.61 -14.52 -6.36
N LEU A 295 9.46 -13.85 -6.43
CA LEU A 295 8.29 -14.15 -5.59
C LEU A 295 7.77 -15.58 -5.86
N ILE A 296 7.65 -15.97 -7.13
CA ILE A 296 7.24 -17.32 -7.55
C ILE A 296 8.29 -18.37 -7.13
N GLN A 297 9.58 -18.08 -7.28
CA GLN A 297 10.65 -18.98 -6.83
C GLN A 297 10.58 -19.20 -5.31
N THR A 298 10.29 -18.16 -4.54
CA THR A 298 10.17 -18.24 -3.07
C THR A 298 8.94 -19.04 -2.64
N VAL A 299 7.78 -18.87 -3.30
CA VAL A 299 6.56 -19.64 -2.95
C VAL A 299 6.67 -21.13 -3.31
N ARG A 300 7.59 -21.48 -4.21
CA ARG A 300 7.96 -22.87 -4.58
C ARG A 300 8.95 -23.54 -3.62
N GLU A 301 9.46 -22.84 -2.59
CA GLU A 301 10.31 -23.46 -1.54
C GLU A 301 9.52 -24.38 -0.59
N GLY A 302 8.18 -24.32 -0.60
CA GLY A 302 7.34 -25.16 0.24
C GLY A 302 5.85 -25.00 -0.04
N GLU A 303 5.12 -26.10 -0.09
CA GLU A 303 3.66 -26.14 -0.33
C GLU A 303 2.87 -25.46 0.80
N GLN A 304 3.44 -25.45 2.01
CA GLN A 304 2.94 -24.73 3.19
C GLN A 304 3.06 -23.20 3.09
N ILE A 305 3.77 -22.69 2.08
CA ILE A 305 3.90 -21.25 1.81
C ILE A 305 2.71 -20.83 0.93
N VAL A 306 1.84 -20.00 1.50
CA VAL A 306 0.66 -19.45 0.80
C VAL A 306 0.81 -17.98 0.48
N GLY A 307 1.88 -17.33 0.91
CA GLY A 307 2.16 -15.97 0.53
C GLY A 307 3.61 -15.57 0.73
N VAL A 308 4.02 -14.58 -0.06
CA VAL A 308 5.39 -14.08 -0.11
C VAL A 308 5.33 -12.56 -0.16
N THR A 309 6.14 -11.90 0.67
CA THR A 309 6.37 -10.45 0.60
C THR A 309 7.73 -10.19 -0.02
N GLY A 310 7.79 -9.28 -1.00
CA GLY A 310 9.05 -8.70 -1.47
C GLY A 310 9.57 -7.62 -0.52
N CYS A 311 10.67 -6.99 -0.92
CA CYS A 311 11.24 -5.83 -0.24
C CYS A 311 10.80 -4.53 -0.94
N VAL A 312 10.57 -3.49 -0.13
CA VAL A 312 10.19 -2.15 -0.57
C VAL A 312 11.33 -1.17 -0.26
N GLN A 313 11.55 -0.22 -1.16
CA GLN A 313 12.50 0.87 -1.02
C GLN A 313 11.88 2.18 -1.52
N ALA A 314 12.18 3.29 -0.86
CA ALA A 314 11.77 4.61 -1.34
C ALA A 314 12.59 4.99 -2.59
N ASP A 315 11.98 5.60 -3.61
CA ASP A 315 12.71 6.04 -4.80
C ASP A 315 13.68 7.21 -4.47
N PRO A 316 15.01 7.00 -4.60
CA PRO A 316 16.01 8.03 -4.31
C PRO A 316 16.11 9.13 -5.38
N ILE A 317 15.68 8.85 -6.62
CA ILE A 317 15.68 9.80 -7.74
C ILE A 317 14.56 10.80 -7.52
N ALA A 318 13.39 10.29 -7.16
CA ALA A 318 12.16 11.06 -7.19
C ALA A 318 11.86 11.80 -5.87
N LEU A 319 12.39 11.35 -4.72
CA LEU A 319 12.43 12.11 -3.46
C LEU A 319 13.73 12.89 -3.25
N GLY A 320 14.80 12.56 -3.98
CA GLY A 320 16.16 13.09 -3.79
C GLY A 320 16.90 12.42 -2.63
N LYS A 321 18.05 11.81 -2.94
CA LYS A 321 18.91 10.96 -2.07
C LYS A 321 19.20 11.44 -0.64
N PHE A 322 19.11 12.73 -0.37
CA PHE A 322 19.46 13.34 0.93
C PHE A 322 18.32 14.19 1.53
N THR A 323 17.09 14.11 1.02
CA THR A 323 15.97 14.80 1.65
C THR A 323 15.54 14.10 2.93
N ILE A 324 15.07 14.86 3.93
CA ILE A 324 14.57 14.31 5.20
C ILE A 324 13.42 13.32 4.95
N ALA A 325 12.58 13.58 3.94
CA ALA A 325 11.49 12.68 3.54
C ALA A 325 12.02 11.32 3.06
N TYR A 326 12.99 11.31 2.13
CA TYR A 326 13.64 10.08 1.68
C TYR A 326 14.30 9.32 2.84
N LEU A 327 15.13 10.02 3.64
CA LEU A 327 15.86 9.40 4.75
C LEU A 327 14.93 8.78 5.79
N TYR A 328 13.84 9.48 6.14
CA TYR A 328 12.83 8.99 7.08
C TYR A 328 12.07 7.78 6.52
N GLN A 329 11.53 7.87 5.31
CA GLN A 329 10.76 6.78 4.69
C GLN A 329 11.62 5.53 4.44
N ASN A 330 12.86 5.72 3.98
CA ASN A 330 13.81 4.63 3.80
C ASN A 330 14.20 3.98 5.13
N ALA A 331 14.38 4.76 6.21
CA ALA A 331 14.63 4.21 7.55
C ALA A 331 13.44 3.41 8.08
N GLU A 332 12.19 3.91 7.92
CA GLU A 332 10.98 3.15 8.30
C GLU A 332 10.86 1.82 7.55
N TYR A 333 11.10 1.83 6.23
CA TYR A 333 11.08 0.60 5.42
C TYR A 333 12.18 -0.39 5.83
N ILE A 334 13.42 0.08 6.03
CA ILE A 334 14.54 -0.78 6.47
C ILE A 334 14.23 -1.40 7.84
N VAL A 335 13.80 -0.62 8.83
CA VAL A 335 13.46 -1.13 10.16
C VAL A 335 12.26 -2.09 10.08
N GLY A 336 11.20 -1.73 9.35
CA GLY A 336 10.00 -2.56 9.20
C GLY A 336 10.27 -3.90 8.50
N GLN A 337 11.10 -3.91 7.45
CA GLN A 337 11.42 -5.11 6.68
C GLN A 337 12.47 -5.98 7.36
N TYR A 338 13.65 -5.43 7.66
CA TYR A 338 14.78 -6.25 8.11
C TYR A 338 14.70 -6.63 9.60
N ARG A 339 14.21 -5.76 10.48
CA ARG A 339 14.11 -6.09 11.91
C ARG A 339 12.84 -6.89 12.23
N ARG A 340 11.69 -6.54 11.63
CA ARG A 340 10.42 -7.24 11.91
C ARG A 340 10.13 -8.40 10.95
N ARG A 341 9.93 -8.15 9.65
CA ARG A 341 9.51 -9.21 8.71
C ARG A 341 10.58 -10.28 8.51
N LEU A 342 11.82 -9.90 8.27
CA LEU A 342 12.90 -10.83 7.98
C LEU A 342 13.22 -11.73 9.19
N ARG A 343 13.22 -11.19 10.40
CA ARG A 343 13.25 -12.01 11.62
C ARG A 343 12.12 -13.04 11.64
N GLN A 344 10.87 -12.60 11.49
CA GLN A 344 9.71 -13.49 11.56
C GLN A 344 9.76 -14.60 10.49
N ASN A 345 10.22 -14.24 9.29
CA ASN A 345 10.52 -15.19 8.22
C ASN A 345 11.55 -16.25 8.64
N PHE A 346 12.63 -15.85 9.30
CA PHE A 346 13.70 -16.75 9.74
C PHE A 346 13.34 -17.60 10.98
N THR A 347 12.75 -16.99 12.02
CA THR A 347 12.49 -17.66 13.30
C THR A 347 11.23 -18.52 13.28
N SER A 348 10.19 -18.12 12.54
CA SER A 348 8.89 -18.82 12.53
C SER A 348 8.32 -19.12 11.13
N GLY A 349 8.89 -18.55 10.06
CA GLY A 349 8.29 -18.55 8.72
C GLY A 349 6.94 -17.81 8.65
N LYS A 350 6.56 -17.06 9.70
CA LYS A 350 5.24 -16.45 9.86
C LYS A 350 5.36 -14.95 10.05
N VAL A 351 5.55 -14.23 8.95
CA VAL A 351 5.53 -12.75 8.90
C VAL A 351 4.17 -12.23 9.37
N THR A 352 4.14 -11.23 10.27
CA THR A 352 2.90 -10.67 10.87
C THR A 352 2.47 -9.30 10.31
N CYS A 353 3.08 -8.83 9.23
CA CYS A 353 2.62 -7.68 8.45
C CYS A 353 3.08 -7.77 7.00
N LEU A 354 2.17 -7.64 6.03
CA LEU A 354 2.50 -7.48 4.59
C LEU A 354 2.73 -6.00 4.26
N PRO A 355 3.24 -5.64 3.06
CA PRO A 355 3.56 -4.26 2.69
C PRO A 355 2.42 -3.43 2.09
N GLY A 356 1.26 -4.03 1.78
CA GLY A 356 0.19 -3.41 0.97
C GLY A 356 0.42 -3.56 -0.54
N CYS A 357 1.67 -3.72 -0.94
CA CYS A 357 2.18 -3.88 -2.31
C CYS A 357 3.30 -4.93 -2.34
N CYS A 358 3.77 -5.30 -3.54
CA CYS A 358 4.86 -6.27 -3.75
C CYS A 358 4.66 -7.59 -2.96
N GLN A 359 3.47 -8.16 -3.09
CA GLN A 359 3.08 -9.39 -2.40
C GLN A 359 2.55 -10.42 -3.40
N LEU A 360 2.89 -11.69 -3.19
CA LEU A 360 2.30 -12.83 -3.88
C LEU A 360 1.43 -13.61 -2.88
N LEU A 361 0.23 -14.00 -3.30
CA LEU A 361 -0.71 -14.79 -2.53
C LEU A 361 -1.17 -16.01 -3.33
N ARG A 362 -1.01 -17.21 -2.79
CA ARG A 362 -1.60 -18.45 -3.34
C ARG A 362 -3.11 -18.41 -3.15
N VAL A 363 -3.89 -18.80 -4.16
CA VAL A 363 -5.36 -18.79 -4.10
C VAL A 363 -5.87 -20.10 -3.50
N VAL A 364 -6.10 -20.11 -2.17
CA VAL A 364 -6.56 -21.27 -1.41
C VAL A 364 -7.59 -20.85 -0.34
N GLU A 365 -8.31 -21.80 0.25
CA GLU A 365 -9.25 -21.54 1.35
C GLU A 365 -8.58 -20.76 2.50
N SER A 366 -7.30 -21.01 2.80
CA SER A 366 -6.56 -20.32 3.86
C SER A 366 -6.11 -18.89 3.51
N THR A 367 -6.43 -18.34 2.35
CA THR A 367 -6.06 -16.96 1.95
C THR A 367 -7.24 -16.20 1.34
N CYS A 368 -7.99 -16.88 0.47
CA CYS A 368 -9.09 -16.32 -0.32
C CYS A 368 -10.44 -16.97 0.01
N GLY A 369 -10.49 -17.92 0.94
CA GLY A 369 -11.70 -18.61 1.39
C GLY A 369 -12.76 -17.70 2.01
N ASP A 370 -14.03 -18.09 1.89
CA ASP A 370 -15.21 -17.30 2.30
C ASP A 370 -15.13 -16.89 3.77
N ASP A 371 -14.70 -17.80 4.64
CA ASP A 371 -14.45 -17.58 6.06
C ASP A 371 -13.49 -16.41 6.34
N ILE A 372 -12.44 -16.32 5.54
CA ILE A 372 -11.39 -15.31 5.69
C ILE A 372 -11.86 -14.01 5.04
N GLN A 373 -12.52 -14.07 3.87
CA GLN A 373 -13.12 -12.88 3.26
C GLN A 373 -14.24 -12.29 4.10
N GLN A 374 -15.04 -13.08 4.82
CA GLN A 374 -16.07 -12.56 5.74
C GLN A 374 -15.45 -11.89 6.97
N LYS A 375 -14.40 -12.48 7.55
CA LYS A 375 -13.66 -11.89 8.68
C LYS A 375 -12.87 -10.66 8.25
N PHE A 376 -12.35 -10.66 7.04
CA PHE A 376 -11.57 -9.58 6.44
C PHE A 376 -12.45 -8.49 5.77
N GLY A 377 -13.71 -8.78 5.48
CA GLY A 377 -14.75 -7.82 5.09
C GLY A 377 -15.61 -7.36 6.26
N TYR A 378 -15.20 -7.58 7.51
CA TYR A 378 -16.02 -7.28 8.68
C TYR A 378 -16.21 -5.77 8.89
N TYR A 379 -17.40 -5.27 8.57
CA TYR A 379 -17.84 -3.93 8.94
C TYR A 379 -18.24 -3.87 10.44
N PRO A 380 -17.65 -2.97 11.25
CA PRO A 380 -17.93 -2.92 12.68
C PRO A 380 -19.34 -2.42 12.98
N LYS A 381 -19.95 -3.00 14.01
CA LYS A 381 -21.35 -2.82 14.41
C LYS A 381 -21.47 -1.84 15.59
N PRO A 382 -22.67 -1.25 15.84
CA PRO A 382 -22.89 -0.39 17.00
C PRO A 382 -22.54 -1.04 18.35
N SER A 383 -22.63 -2.38 18.43
CA SER A 383 -22.33 -3.17 19.62
C SER A 383 -20.84 -3.49 19.83
N ASP A 384 -19.96 -3.16 18.88
CA ASP A 384 -18.53 -3.42 19.00
C ASP A 384 -17.82 -2.39 19.91
N GLY A 385 -16.97 -2.90 20.81
CA GLY A 385 -16.12 -2.05 21.66
C GLY A 385 -14.88 -1.54 20.93
N LEU A 386 -14.22 -0.54 21.52
CA LEU A 386 -13.12 0.23 20.90
C LEU A 386 -12.08 -0.62 20.15
N PHE A 387 -11.52 -1.65 20.79
CA PHE A 387 -10.46 -2.47 20.19
C PHE A 387 -10.93 -3.26 18.96
N ARG A 388 -12.17 -3.75 18.94
CA ARG A 388 -12.72 -4.49 17.80
C ARG A 388 -12.95 -3.55 16.61
N THR A 389 -13.49 -2.37 16.87
CA THR A 389 -13.69 -1.30 15.88
C THR A 389 -12.36 -0.80 15.32
N ILE A 390 -11.35 -0.54 16.16
CA ILE A 390 -10.00 -0.17 15.70
C ILE A 390 -9.41 -1.28 14.84
N ARG A 391 -9.46 -2.53 15.30
CA ARG A 391 -8.94 -3.68 14.55
C ARG A 391 -9.59 -3.83 13.17
N SER A 392 -10.92 -3.75 13.08
CA SER A 392 -11.62 -3.81 11.80
C SER A 392 -11.31 -2.62 10.89
N MET A 393 -10.82 -1.50 11.43
CA MET A 393 -10.37 -0.33 10.67
C MET A 393 -8.85 -0.27 10.45
N MET A 394 -8.08 -1.29 10.88
CA MET A 394 -6.65 -1.37 10.60
C MET A 394 -6.37 -1.67 9.12
N SER A 395 -5.12 -1.41 8.71
CA SER A 395 -4.59 -1.73 7.39
C SER A 395 -4.86 -3.18 6.99
N GLU A 396 -5.30 -3.37 5.75
CA GLU A 396 -5.60 -4.64 5.09
C GLU A 396 -4.62 -5.78 5.48
N ASP A 397 -3.34 -5.51 5.29
CA ASP A 397 -2.21 -6.43 5.49
C ASP A 397 -2.09 -7.02 6.90
N ARG A 398 -2.54 -6.27 7.91
CA ARG A 398 -2.44 -6.66 9.32
C ARG A 398 -3.65 -7.48 9.76
N ASP A 399 -4.86 -7.09 9.36
CA ASP A 399 -6.06 -7.87 9.71
C ASP A 399 -6.07 -9.20 8.94
N HIS A 400 -5.69 -9.24 7.66
CA HIS A 400 -5.64 -10.51 6.90
C HIS A 400 -4.74 -11.57 7.57
N LEU A 401 -3.50 -11.20 7.91
CA LEU A 401 -2.56 -12.10 8.58
C LEU A 401 -3.01 -12.49 10.00
N ASP A 402 -3.57 -11.56 10.78
CA ASP A 402 -4.04 -11.88 12.13
C ASP A 402 -5.25 -12.84 12.10
N ARG A 403 -6.15 -12.71 11.10
CA ARG A 403 -7.22 -13.70 10.86
C ARG A 403 -6.68 -15.05 10.44
N LEU A 404 -5.61 -15.08 9.64
CA LEU A 404 -4.98 -16.31 9.18
C LEU A 404 -4.33 -17.08 10.33
N TYR A 405 -3.43 -16.45 11.09
CA TYR A 405 -2.75 -17.12 12.19
C TYR A 405 -3.70 -17.48 13.34
N GLY A 406 -4.76 -16.69 13.55
CA GLY A 406 -5.83 -17.01 14.49
C GLY A 406 -6.62 -18.29 14.14
N LYS A 407 -6.51 -18.83 12.91
CA LYS A 407 -7.05 -20.16 12.55
C LYS A 407 -6.11 -21.33 12.89
N GLY A 408 -4.91 -21.10 13.44
CA GLY A 408 -4.02 -22.15 13.93
C GLY A 408 -3.29 -22.99 12.86
N GLY A 409 -3.35 -22.60 11.59
CA GLY A 409 -2.78 -23.37 10.48
C GLY A 409 -1.24 -23.48 10.48
N GLY A 410 -0.74 -24.61 9.96
CA GLY A 410 0.66 -24.81 9.56
C GLY A 410 1.02 -24.07 8.27
N VAL A 411 0.61 -22.82 8.16
CA VAL A 411 0.60 -22.00 6.95
C VAL A 411 1.56 -20.82 7.14
N PHE A 412 2.36 -20.52 6.12
CA PHE A 412 3.52 -19.64 6.23
C PHE A 412 3.47 -18.48 5.23
N PHE A 413 3.96 -17.33 5.69
CA PHE A 413 4.20 -16.13 4.88
C PHE A 413 5.65 -15.74 5.03
N VAL A 414 6.38 -15.73 3.92
CA VAL A 414 7.84 -15.61 3.88
C VAL A 414 8.27 -14.33 3.19
N VAL A 415 9.50 -13.88 3.48
CA VAL A 415 10.15 -12.78 2.76
C VAL A 415 10.94 -13.39 1.59
N ALA A 416 10.70 -12.91 0.37
CA ALA A 416 11.56 -13.19 -0.76
C ALA A 416 12.87 -12.45 -0.58
N LEU A 417 13.93 -13.21 -0.36
CA LEU A 417 15.31 -12.74 -0.35
C LEU A 417 15.88 -13.08 -1.71
N GLY A 418 16.16 -12.05 -2.52
CA GLY A 418 16.58 -12.23 -3.91
C GLY A 418 17.77 -13.18 -4.05
N GLY A 419 17.85 -13.84 -5.21
CA GLY A 419 18.97 -14.72 -5.58
C GLY A 419 20.31 -13.98 -5.68
N ALA A 420 21.33 -14.65 -6.23
CA ALA A 420 22.75 -14.29 -6.10
C ALA A 420 23.18 -12.85 -6.49
N SER A 421 22.34 -12.06 -7.18
CA SER A 421 22.59 -10.64 -7.48
C SER A 421 22.11 -9.66 -6.40
N GLY A 422 21.31 -10.10 -5.43
CA GLY A 422 20.95 -9.35 -4.22
C GLY A 422 19.82 -8.33 -4.37
N THR A 423 18.83 -8.44 -3.46
CA THR A 423 17.70 -7.50 -3.26
C THR A 423 16.68 -7.46 -4.40
N ILE A 424 15.45 -7.90 -4.10
CA ILE A 424 14.28 -7.57 -4.93
C ILE A 424 13.92 -6.13 -4.60
N LEU A 425 14.14 -5.19 -5.53
CA LEU A 425 13.72 -3.81 -5.35
C LEU A 425 12.26 -3.63 -5.79
N LEU A 426 11.46 -3.01 -4.91
CA LEU A 426 10.29 -2.25 -5.31
C LEU A 426 10.61 -0.78 -5.05
N GLU A 427 10.54 0.06 -6.07
CA GLU A 427 10.70 1.51 -5.92
C GLU A 427 9.32 2.15 -5.74
N VAL A 428 9.14 2.90 -4.64
CA VAL A 428 7.92 3.67 -4.35
C VAL A 428 8.07 5.08 -4.91
N LEU A 429 7.18 5.47 -5.82
CA LEU A 429 7.16 6.81 -6.42
C LEU A 429 6.72 7.87 -5.38
N PRO A 430 7.14 9.14 -5.55
CA PRO A 430 6.88 10.17 -4.57
C PRO A 430 5.45 10.67 -4.74
N THR A 431 4.53 10.19 -3.91
CA THR A 431 3.21 10.80 -3.85
C THR A 431 3.37 12.29 -3.54
N LYS A 432 2.85 13.16 -4.42
CA LYS A 432 2.75 14.61 -4.15
C LYS A 432 1.93 14.78 -2.87
N LYS A 433 2.61 15.01 -1.73
CA LYS A 433 2.06 15.05 -0.35
C LYS A 433 0.56 14.80 -0.33
N LYS A 434 0.14 13.52 -0.29
CA LYS A 434 -1.26 13.15 -0.08
C LYS A 434 -1.68 13.75 1.27
N THR A 435 -2.23 14.97 1.26
CA THR A 435 -2.90 15.58 2.42
C THR A 435 -4.24 14.88 2.59
N THR A 436 -4.17 13.61 2.99
CA THR A 436 -5.18 13.08 3.90
C THR A 436 -5.20 13.98 5.13
N PRO A 437 -6.37 14.30 5.69
CA PRO A 437 -6.43 15.01 6.95
C PRO A 437 -5.90 14.08 8.04
N VAL A 438 -4.62 14.22 8.37
CA VAL A 438 -4.14 13.87 9.70
C VAL A 438 -5.07 14.59 10.68
N PRO A 439 -5.70 13.89 11.64
CA PRO A 439 -6.37 14.58 12.74
C PRO A 439 -5.28 15.32 13.50
N GLN A 440 -5.13 16.62 13.21
CA GLN A 440 -4.05 17.43 13.76
C GLN A 440 -4.13 17.37 15.28
N THR A 441 -3.17 16.66 15.88
CA THR A 441 -2.89 16.79 17.30
C THR A 441 -2.55 18.26 17.53
N TYR A 442 -3.30 18.91 18.42
CA TYR A 442 -3.14 20.34 18.71
C TYR A 442 -1.70 20.64 19.15
N GLN A 443 -0.89 21.19 18.25
CA GLN A 443 0.30 21.94 18.61
C GLN A 443 -0.05 23.42 18.55
N LEU A 444 0.02 24.09 19.70
CA LEU A 444 0.01 25.54 19.74
C LEU A 444 1.26 26.03 19.00
N ALA A 445 1.07 26.82 17.95
CA ALA A 445 2.13 27.66 17.42
C ALA A 445 2.07 29.01 18.14
N PRO A 446 3.19 29.55 18.66
CA PRO A 446 3.24 30.91 19.17
C PRO A 446 3.23 31.94 18.01
N ASP A 447 2.55 33.06 18.24
CA ASP A 447 2.40 34.17 17.30
C ASP A 447 3.72 34.93 17.02
N LEU A 448 3.93 35.40 15.78
CA LEU A 448 3.65 36.79 15.35
C LEU A 448 4.09 37.02 13.86
N PRO A 449 3.63 38.09 13.18
CA PRO A 449 3.46 38.08 11.72
C PRO A 449 4.49 38.87 10.90
N GLN A 450 4.63 38.50 9.63
CA GLN A 450 5.13 39.37 8.55
C GLN A 450 4.00 39.86 7.64
N ARG A 451 3.86 41.18 7.48
CA ARG A 451 3.12 41.92 6.42
C ARG A 451 3.69 43.35 6.39
N THR A 452 3.82 44.11 5.29
CA THR A 452 3.43 43.98 3.86
C THR A 452 4.32 44.95 3.02
N PRO A 453 3.93 45.54 1.86
CA PRO A 453 4.08 45.00 0.51
C PRO A 453 4.99 45.86 -0.43
N CYS A 454 5.17 45.43 -1.68
CA CYS A 454 6.04 46.09 -2.68
C CYS A 454 5.43 47.33 -3.39
N ARG A 455 6.30 48.22 -3.90
CA ARG A 455 6.09 49.02 -5.12
C ARG A 455 7.43 49.23 -5.89
N PRO A 456 7.42 49.65 -7.19
CA PRO A 456 8.43 49.19 -8.15
C PRO A 456 9.31 50.29 -8.80
N LEU A 457 10.47 49.87 -9.30
CA LEU A 457 11.27 50.44 -10.41
C LEU A 457 12.21 49.30 -10.88
N SER A 458 12.77 49.17 -12.08
CA SER A 458 12.56 49.61 -13.48
C SER A 458 13.84 49.16 -14.24
N ALA A 459 13.83 49.17 -15.58
CA ALA A 459 14.99 48.96 -16.46
C ALA A 459 15.59 47.53 -16.61
N ALA A 460 15.54 47.03 -17.84
CA ALA A 460 16.44 46.00 -18.39
C ALA A 460 17.69 46.69 -19.01
N PRO A 461 18.75 45.96 -19.45
CA PRO A 461 18.67 45.21 -20.71
C PRO A 461 19.42 43.84 -20.76
N ASN A 462 18.97 43.01 -21.71
CA ASN A 462 19.59 41.76 -22.21
C ASN A 462 20.76 42.06 -23.20
N PRO A 463 21.39 41.07 -23.87
CA PRO A 463 22.01 39.81 -23.39
C PRO A 463 23.42 39.59 -24.05
N ARG A 464 24.17 38.52 -23.72
CA ARG A 464 25.20 37.94 -24.63
C ARG A 464 25.31 36.39 -24.56
N PRO A 465 25.76 35.72 -25.65
CA PRO A 465 25.60 34.27 -25.86
C PRO A 465 26.86 33.43 -25.51
N PRO A 466 26.77 32.08 -25.50
CA PRO A 466 27.91 31.19 -25.28
C PRO A 466 28.80 30.99 -26.54
N PRO A 467 30.08 30.60 -26.37
CA PRO A 467 31.00 30.30 -27.48
C PRO A 467 30.83 28.86 -28.06
N PRO A 468 31.35 28.59 -29.28
CA PRO A 468 31.07 27.38 -30.08
C PRO A 468 32.05 26.20 -29.86
N PRO A 469 31.76 25.00 -30.41
CA PRO A 469 32.60 23.80 -30.23
C PRO A 469 33.76 23.71 -31.24
N ALA A 470 34.85 23.07 -30.83
CA ALA A 470 36.00 22.72 -31.69
C ALA A 470 35.97 21.26 -32.15
N LYS A 471 36.38 21.02 -33.41
CA LYS A 471 36.51 19.70 -34.05
C LYS A 471 37.97 19.19 -34.02
N THR A 472 38.12 17.91 -34.40
CA THR A 472 39.31 17.20 -34.97
C THR A 472 40.50 16.87 -34.03
N CYS A 473 41.29 15.78 -34.25
CA CYS A 473 41.30 14.81 -35.35
C CYS A 473 41.77 13.36 -34.99
N THR A 474 41.25 12.39 -35.76
CA THR A 474 41.83 11.12 -36.30
C THR A 474 43.21 10.56 -35.89
N GLU A 475 43.26 9.24 -35.61
CA GLU A 475 44.16 8.17 -36.14
C GLU A 475 43.75 6.84 -35.45
N THR A 476 43.51 5.64 -36.03
CA THR A 476 43.81 4.94 -37.31
C THR A 476 45.06 4.02 -37.32
N LYS A 477 44.87 2.76 -36.86
CA LYS A 477 45.56 1.50 -37.27
C LYS A 477 44.70 0.35 -36.72
N VAL A 478 44.09 -0.58 -37.47
CA VAL A 478 44.48 -1.36 -38.68
C VAL A 478 45.63 -2.32 -38.43
N SER A 479 45.31 -3.58 -38.11
CA SER A 479 45.58 -4.75 -39.00
C SER A 479 45.20 -6.08 -38.33
N HIS A 480 44.38 -6.88 -39.02
CA HIS A 480 44.48 -8.34 -39.31
C HIS A 480 44.84 -9.35 -38.18
N THR A 481 44.42 -10.63 -38.18
CA THR A 481 44.03 -11.57 -39.27
C THR A 481 42.83 -12.47 -38.92
N THR A 482 42.27 -13.14 -39.93
CA THR A 482 41.09 -14.02 -39.88
C THR A 482 41.49 -15.54 -39.92
N PRO A 483 40.73 -16.54 -40.47
CA PRO A 483 40.18 -17.61 -39.63
C PRO A 483 40.47 -19.07 -40.12
N SER A 484 40.12 -20.08 -39.30
CA SER A 484 40.14 -21.52 -39.64
C SER A 484 39.59 -22.34 -38.44
N SER A 485 38.87 -23.46 -38.54
CA SER A 485 38.19 -24.16 -39.65
C SER A 485 37.16 -25.17 -39.08
N ALA A 486 36.33 -25.76 -39.95
CA ALA A 486 35.29 -26.73 -39.58
C ALA A 486 35.81 -28.18 -39.46
N ARG A 487 35.16 -28.98 -38.59
CA ARG A 487 34.79 -30.42 -38.71
C ARG A 487 34.27 -30.91 -37.35
N ALA A 488 33.46 -31.95 -37.17
CA ALA A 488 32.48 -32.71 -37.95
C ALA A 488 32.17 -33.97 -37.12
N ALA A 489 30.88 -34.34 -37.00
CA ALA A 489 30.35 -35.67 -36.69
C ALA A 489 31.03 -36.61 -35.66
N ARG A 490 30.27 -37.01 -34.62
CA ARG A 490 29.66 -38.36 -34.58
C ARG A 490 28.58 -38.50 -33.50
N ALA A 491 27.64 -39.42 -33.74
CA ALA A 491 26.60 -39.82 -32.79
C ALA A 491 27.02 -41.08 -32.01
N HIS A 492 26.48 -41.28 -30.80
CA HIS A 492 26.12 -42.60 -30.26
C HIS A 492 25.15 -42.52 -29.07
N LEU A 493 24.05 -43.26 -29.18
CA LEU A 493 23.17 -43.81 -28.13
C LEU A 493 23.37 -45.35 -28.19
N PRO A 494 22.73 -46.18 -27.34
CA PRO A 494 22.49 -46.10 -25.89
C PRO A 494 22.83 -47.43 -25.14
N GLN A 495 22.82 -47.42 -23.80
CA GLN A 495 22.65 -48.58 -22.87
C GLN A 495 22.45 -47.96 -21.46
N ARG A 496 21.51 -48.30 -20.57
CA ARG A 496 20.76 -49.54 -20.25
C ARG A 496 21.65 -50.69 -19.76
N ASP A 497 21.81 -50.83 -18.44
CA ASP A 497 21.04 -51.78 -17.60
C ASP A 497 21.29 -51.50 -16.09
N GLY A 498 20.55 -52.16 -15.19
CA GLY A 498 20.47 -51.86 -13.73
C GLY A 498 21.57 -52.51 -12.86
N PRO A 499 21.31 -52.87 -11.58
CA PRO A 499 20.00 -53.03 -10.92
C PRO A 499 19.44 -51.76 -10.27
#